data_AF-A0A4P5WCZ9-F1
#
_entry.id   AF-A0A4P5WCZ9-F1
#
_cell.length_a   1.000
_cell.length_b   1.000
_cell.length_c   1.000
_cell.angle_alpha   90.00
_cell.angle_beta   90.00
_cell.angle_gamma   90.00
#
_symmetry.space_group_name_H-M   'P 1'
#
loop_
_entity.id
_entity.type
_entity.pdbx_description
1 polymer ?
#
loop_
_entity_poly.entity_id
_entity_poly.type
_entity_poly.pdbx_seq_one_letter_code
_entity_poly.pdbx_strand_id
1 'polypeptide(L)' 'MDTLRALEEAVIDFSGCAAIISHDRWFLDRVATHILAFEGDSEVVWFEGNYGAYLDDLKKRKGPDADQPHRIKYRKLVR' A
#
# COMPACT_ATOMS: atom_id res chain seq x y z
N MET A 1 1.55 -26.67 -1.53
CA MET A 1 0.75 -25.42 -1.55
C MET A 1 0.72 -24.92 -0.12
N ASP A 2 1.49 -23.89 0.23
CA ASP A 2 1.30 -23.03 1.43
C ASP A 2 2.45 -22.03 1.64
N THR A 3 3.26 -21.73 0.62
CA THR A 3 4.42 -20.82 0.77
C THR A 3 4.03 -19.40 1.10
N LEU A 4 2.87 -18.92 0.61
CA LEU A 4 2.37 -17.58 0.92
C LEU A 4 1.90 -17.48 2.37
N ARG A 5 1.20 -18.49 2.86
CA ARG A 5 0.72 -18.56 4.23
C ARG A 5 1.87 -18.68 5.24
N ALA A 6 2.87 -19.50 4.91
CA ALA A 6 4.09 -19.58 5.71
C ALA A 6 4.84 -18.24 5.78
N LEU A 7 4.81 -17.45 4.71
CA LEU A 7 5.35 -16.09 4.71
C LEU A 7 4.51 -15.13 5.55
N GLU A 8 3.18 -15.19 5.47
CA GLU A 8 2.28 -14.40 6.33
C GLU A 8 2.57 -14.66 7.81
N GLU A 9 2.60 -15.93 8.23
CA GLU A 9 2.88 -16.33 9.62
C GLU A 9 4.28 -15.88 10.06
N ALA A 10 5.30 -16.08 9.24
CA ALA A 10 6.67 -15.66 9.56
C ALA A 10 6.80 -14.13 9.71
N VAL A 11 6.05 -13.34 8.94
CA VAL A 11 6.06 -11.87 9.05
C VAL A 11 5.32 -11.40 10.31
N ILE A 12 4.21 -12.05 10.66
CA ILE A 12 3.43 -11.71 11.86
C ILE A 12 4.21 -12.03 13.14
N ASP A 13 4.89 -13.17 13.18
CA ASP A 13 5.69 -13.58 14.34
C ASP A 13 7.05 -12.89 14.42
N PHE A 14 7.44 -12.14 13.38
CA PHE A 14 8.72 -11.44 13.36
C PHE A 14 8.70 -10.22 14.29
N SER A 15 9.52 -10.27 15.34
CA SER A 15 9.63 -9.20 16.35
C SER A 15 10.40 -7.96 15.89
N GLY A 16 10.58 -7.76 14.58
CA GLY A 16 11.29 -6.64 13.99
C GLY A 16 10.40 -5.78 13.10
N CYS A 17 11.01 -4.84 12.39
CA CYS A 17 10.31 -4.06 11.37
C CYS A 17 10.56 -4.66 9.99
N ALA A 18 9.49 -4.86 9.22
CA ALA A 18 9.56 -5.29 7.83
C ALA A 18 8.96 -4.22 6.91
N ALA A 19 9.66 -3.91 5.83
CA ALA A 19 9.12 -3.10 4.74
C ALA A 19 8.75 -4.04 3.59
N ILE A 20 7.47 -4.09 3.22
CA ILE A 20 6.95 -5.03 2.23
C ILE A 20 6.31 -4.26 1.09
N ILE A 21 6.71 -4.59 -0.14
CA ILE A 21 6.13 -4.06 -1.37
C ILE A 21 5.34 -5.21 -2.00
N SER A 22 4.02 -5.07 -2.05
CA SER A 22 3.13 -6.06 -2.65
C SER A 22 1.99 -5.39 -3.39
N HIS A 23 1.47 -6.09 -4.41
CA HIS A 23 0.23 -5.73 -5.09
C HIS A 23 -0.97 -6.57 -4.61
N ASP A 24 -0.74 -7.55 -3.72
CA ASP A 24 -1.82 -8.36 -3.14
C ASP A 24 -2.45 -7.62 -1.96
N ARG A 25 -3.68 -7.18 -2.17
CA ARG A 25 -4.47 -6.41 -1.20
C ARG A 25 -4.79 -7.23 0.05
N TRP A 26 -5.06 -8.53 -0.10
CA TRP A 26 -5.43 -9.40 1.03
C TRP A 26 -4.23 -9.67 1.92
N PHE A 27 -3.05 -9.84 1.33
CA PHE A 27 -1.81 -9.99 2.07
C PHE A 27 -1.50 -8.72 2.88
N LEU A 28 -1.52 -7.55 2.23
CA LEU A 28 -1.27 -6.27 2.90
C LEU A 28 -2.29 -5.99 4.00
N ASP A 29 -3.55 -6.32 3.79
CA ASP A 29 -4.59 -6.11 4.82
C ASP A 29 -4.35 -6.93 6.09
N ARG A 30 -3.67 -8.08 5.97
CA ARG A 30 -3.37 -8.98 7.09
C ARG A 30 -2.07 -8.64 7.81
N VAL A 31 -1.02 -8.27 7.09
CA VAL A 31 0.32 -8.09 7.68
C VAL A 31 0.70 -6.63 7.92
N ALA A 32 0.10 -5.69 7.19
CA ALA A 32 0.52 -4.29 7.25
C ALA A 32 -0.12 -3.60 8.46
N THR A 33 0.73 -2.97 9.27
CA THR A 33 0.33 -2.05 10.35
C THR A 33 0.31 -0.60 9.88
N HIS A 34 1.04 -0.30 8.81
CA HIS A 34 1.14 1.01 8.20
C HIS A 34 1.17 0.87 6.68
N ILE A 35 0.56 1.82 5.99
CA ILE A 35 0.56 1.92 4.54
C ILE A 35 1.35 3.15 4.13
N LEU A 36 2.38 2.93 3.32
CA LEU A 36 3.06 3.98 2.57
C LEU A 36 2.44 4.06 1.18
N ALA A 37 1.55 5.02 0.99
CA ALA A 37 0.81 5.18 -0.26
C ALA A 37 1.46 6.23 -1.16
N PHE A 38 1.64 5.85 -2.43
CA PHE A 38 2.08 6.76 -3.49
C PHE A 38 0.85 7.17 -4.30
N GLU A 39 0.29 8.34 -4.00
CA GLU A 39 -1.03 8.76 -4.53
C GLU A 39 -0.95 9.60 -5.82
N GLY A 40 0.22 9.62 -6.48
CA GLY A 40 0.47 10.45 -7.66
C GLY A 40 1.08 11.81 -7.33
N ASP A 41 1.43 12.59 -8.35
CA ASP A 41 2.04 13.94 -8.22
C ASP A 41 3.27 14.05 -7.29
N SER A 42 4.00 12.94 -7.10
CA SER A 42 5.11 12.83 -6.15
C SER A 42 4.71 13.02 -4.68
N GLU A 43 3.43 12.84 -4.38
CA GLU A 43 2.89 12.81 -3.03
C GLU A 43 3.03 11.40 -2.43
N VAL A 44 3.56 11.36 -1.20
CA VAL A 44 3.69 10.14 -0.41
C VAL A 44 2.94 10.34 0.89
N VAL A 45 1.97 9.47 1.14
CA VAL A 45 1.11 9.53 2.33
C VAL A 45 1.49 8.38 3.26
N TRP A 46 1.76 8.72 4.51
CA TRP A 46 1.94 7.74 5.58
C TRP A 46 0.61 7.56 6.31
N PHE A 47 0.08 6.35 6.31
CA PHE A 47 -1.17 6.00 6.96
C PHE A 47 -0.93 4.90 8.01
N GLU A 48 -1.43 5.12 9.22
CA GLU A 48 -1.42 4.12 10.29
C GLU A 48 -2.69 3.28 10.23
N GLY A 49 -2.54 1.99 9.96
CA GLY A 49 -3.62 1.05 9.73
C GLY A 49 -3.33 0.10 8.59
N ASN A 50 -4.24 -0.84 8.39
CA ASN A 50 -4.16 -1.82 7.31
C ASN A 50 -4.62 -1.24 5.97
N TYR A 51 -4.53 -2.05 4.92
CA TYR A 51 -4.88 -1.62 3.56
C TYR A 51 -6.36 -1.22 3.41
N GLY A 52 -7.28 -1.96 4.04
CA GLY A 52 -8.70 -1.63 4.03
C GLY A 52 -9.00 -0.27 4.65
N ALA A 53 -8.43 0.02 5.83
CA ALA A 53 -8.57 1.30 6.50
C ALA A 53 -8.00 2.45 5.66
N TYR A 54 -6.87 2.23 4.98
CA TYR A 54 -6.32 3.19 4.03
C TYR A 54 -7.28 3.47 2.87
N LEU A 55 -7.93 2.44 2.30
CA LEU A 55 -8.89 2.64 1.21
C LEU A 55 -10.12 3.45 1.64
N ASP A 56 -10.63 3.23 2.85
CA ASP A 56 -11.76 4.00 3.38
C ASP A 56 -11.38 5.47 3.64
N ASP A 57 -10.18 5.70 4.15
CA ASP A 57 -9.62 7.04 4.33
C ASP A 57 -9.37 7.73 2.98
N LEU A 58 -8.80 7.02 2.00
CA LEU A 58 -8.58 7.52 0.65
C LEU A 58 -9.90 7.95 -0.01
N LYS A 59 -10.95 7.14 0.10
CA LYS A 59 -12.30 7.48 -0.41
C LYS A 59 -12.87 8.72 0.27
N LYS A 60 -12.63 8.91 1.58
CA LYS A 60 -13.06 10.12 2.31
C LYS A 60 -12.29 11.36 1.86
N ARG A 61 -10.98 11.24 1.59
CA ARG A 61 -10.10 12.35 1.22
C ARG A 61 -10.26 12.77 -0.24
N LYS A 62 -10.20 11.82 -1.17
CA LYS A 62 -10.15 12.05 -2.62
C LYS A 62 -11.48 11.80 -3.34
N GLY A 63 -12.51 11.35 -2.62
CA GLY A 63 -13.85 11.10 -3.17
C GLY A 63 -13.94 9.78 -3.98
N PRO A 64 -15.08 9.54 -4.67
CA PRO A 64 -15.34 8.27 -5.36
C PRO A 64 -14.43 8.02 -6.57
N ASP A 65 -13.80 9.05 -7.14
CA ASP A 65 -12.87 8.94 -8.28
C ASP A 65 -11.41 8.69 -7.85
N ALA A 66 -11.14 8.50 -6.55
CA ALA A 66 -9.79 8.26 -6.04
C ALA A 66 -9.13 6.98 -6.61
N ASP A 67 -9.93 5.99 -6.99
CA ASP A 67 -9.46 4.74 -7.58
C ASP A 67 -9.24 4.86 -9.10
N GLN A 68 -9.50 6.02 -9.72
CA GLN A 68 -9.19 6.22 -11.14
C GLN A 68 -7.70 6.46 -11.34
N PRO A 69 -6.99 5.56 -12.04
CA PRO A 69 -5.57 5.74 -12.33
C PRO A 69 -5.39 6.94 -13.25
N HIS A 70 -5.00 8.07 -12.67
CA HIS A 70 -4.56 9.23 -13.44
C HIS A 70 -3.15 8.94 -13.94
N ARG A 71 -3.01 8.82 -15.26
CA ARG A 71 -1.71 8.53 -15.88
C ARG A 71 -0.74 9.69 -15.60
N ILE A 72 0.15 9.49 -14.64
CA ILE A 72 1.20 10.44 -14.27
C ILE A 72 2.10 10.65 -15.50
N LYS A 73 2.06 11.86 -16.08
CA LYS A 73 2.94 12.24 -17.19
C LYS A 73 4.29 12.65 -16.61
N TYR A 74 5.19 11.69 -16.43
CA TYR A 74 6.56 12.00 -16.05
C TYR A 74 7.24 12.86 -17.12
N ARG A 75 7.88 13.95 -16.70
CA ARG A 75 8.70 14.81 -17.56
C ARG A 75 9.90 13.97 -18.01
N LYS A 76 10.08 13.79 -19.32
CA LYS A 76 11.24 13.05 -19.86
C LYS A 76 12.52 13.72 -19.35
N LEU A 77 13.37 12.94 -18.67
CA LEU A 77 14.74 13.35 -18.34
C LEU A 77 15.47 13.66 -19.65
N VAL A 78 15.80 14.92 -19.87
CA VAL A 78 16.64 15.34 -21.00
C VAL A 78 18.09 15.16 -20.53
N ARG A 79 18.85 14.37 -21.30
CA ARG A 79 20.26 14.10 -21.05
C ARG A 79 21.13 15.28 -21.45
#